data_AF-A0A895YT39-F1
#
_entry.id   AF-A0A895YT39-F1
#
_cell.length_a   1.000
_cell.length_b   1.000
_cell.length_c   1.000
_cell.angle_alpha   90.00
_cell.angle_beta   90.00
_cell.angle_gamma   90.00
#
_symmetry.space_group_name_H-M   'P 1'
#
loop_
_entity.id
_entity.type
_entity.pdbx_description
1 polymer ?
#
loop_
_entity_poly.entity_id
_entity_poly.type
_entity_poly.pdbx_seq_one_letter_code
_entity_poly.pdbx_strand_id
1 'polypeptide(L)' 'MSWVLAYSRRWQPGRGAAATMESVWTVTDPPLKALRRVIPPLRIGSVSIDLAALVLLVMLFVLFAVVGSLIAGLSSA' A
#
# COMPACT_ATOMS: atom_id res chain seq x y z
N MET A 1 -18.32 -18.93 14.30
CA MET A 1 -18.58 -17.50 14.03
C MET A 1 -18.41 -16.58 15.26
N SER A 2 -18.19 -17.10 16.48
CA SER A 2 -18.10 -16.30 17.72
C SER A 2 -16.68 -15.86 18.13
N TRP A 3 -15.62 -16.46 17.59
CA TRP A 3 -14.23 -16.18 18.03
C TRP A 3 -13.53 -15.05 17.25
N VAL A 4 -13.94 -14.76 16.01
CA VAL A 4 -13.31 -13.74 15.16
C VAL A 4 -13.69 -12.31 15.58
N LEU A 5 -14.92 -12.10 16.09
CA LEU A 5 -15.38 -10.79 16.59
C LEU A 5 -14.88 -10.47 18.01
N ALA A 6 -14.23 -11.43 18.69
CA ALA A 6 -13.69 -11.28 20.04
C ALA A 6 -12.29 -10.63 20.03
N TYR A 7 -11.53 -10.76 18.94
CA TYR A 7 -10.15 -10.28 18.86
C TYR A 7 -10.00 -8.86 18.30
N SER A 8 -11.05 -8.29 17.68
CA SER A 8 -10.92 -7.05 16.88
C SER A 8 -11.41 -5.76 17.54
N ARG A 9 -11.97 -5.79 18.75
CA ARG A 9 -12.80 -4.66 19.23
C ARG A 9 -12.16 -3.71 20.24
N ARG A 10 -10.87 -3.83 20.55
CA ARG A 10 -10.20 -2.96 21.54
C ARG A 10 -8.79 -2.52 21.18
N TRP A 11 -8.46 -2.41 19.89
CA TRP A 11 -7.24 -1.71 19.50
C TRP A 11 -7.50 -0.20 19.54
N GLN A 12 -7.00 0.46 20.57
CA GLN A 12 -6.95 1.92 20.69
C GLN A 12 -5.50 2.33 20.47
N PRO A 13 -5.14 2.87 19.30
CA PRO A 13 -3.77 3.27 19.03
C PRO A 13 -3.34 4.32 20.06
N GLY A 14 -2.27 4.04 20.79
CA GLY A 14 -1.58 5.08 21.56
C GLY A 14 -1.09 6.18 20.61
N ARG A 15 -0.79 7.37 21.16
CA ARG A 15 -0.41 8.57 20.37
C ARG A 15 0.70 8.30 19.34
N GLY A 16 1.69 7.49 19.69
CA GLY A 16 2.77 7.10 18.77
C GLY A 16 2.30 6.18 17.63
N ALA A 17 1.48 5.16 17.95
CA ALA A 17 0.94 4.25 16.94
C ALA A 17 -0.02 4.96 15.97
N ALA A 18 -0.80 5.91 16.48
CA ALA A 18 -1.68 6.75 15.66
C ALA A 18 -0.88 7.59 14.66
N ALA A 19 0.20 8.25 15.13
CA ALA A 19 1.07 9.05 14.26
C ALA A 19 1.75 8.21 13.17
N THR A 20 2.22 7.00 13.50
CA THR A 20 2.81 6.10 12.50
C THR A 20 1.78 5.67 11.46
N MET A 21 0.56 5.32 11.88
CA MET A 21 -0.51 4.97 10.93
C MET A 21 -0.89 6.13 10.03
N GLU A 22 -1.04 7.33 10.60
CA GLU A 22 -1.35 8.53 9.82
C GLU A 22 -0.26 8.84 8.80
N SER A 23 1.01 8.69 9.19
CA SER A 23 2.14 8.84 8.27
C SER A 23 2.09 7.80 7.13
N VAL A 24 1.92 6.52 7.47
CA VAL A 24 1.84 5.44 6.47
C VAL A 24 0.66 5.67 5.53
N TRP A 25 -0.52 6.02 6.03
CA TRP A 25 -1.69 6.30 5.20
C TRP A 25 -1.51 7.52 4.31
N THR A 26 -0.92 8.59 4.84
CA THR A 26 -0.63 9.81 4.05
C THR A 26 0.33 9.51 2.89
N VAL A 27 1.25 8.56 3.04
CA VAL A 27 2.16 8.16 1.96
C VAL A 27 1.52 7.15 1.01
N THR A 28 0.66 6.25 1.52
CA THR A 28 0.14 5.12 0.74
C THR A 28 -1.12 5.48 -0.05
N ASP A 29 -2.00 6.33 0.50
CA ASP A 29 -3.29 6.66 -0.12
C ASP A 29 -3.17 7.51 -1.40
N PRO A 30 -2.32 8.55 -1.49
CA PRO A 30 -2.20 9.35 -2.71
C PRO A 30 -1.79 8.55 -3.96
N PRO A 31 -0.73 7.70 -3.93
CA PRO A 31 -0.34 6.93 -5.11
C PRO A 31 -1.39 5.88 -5.48
N LEU A 32 -2.00 5.22 -4.50
CA LEU A 32 -3.07 4.25 -4.76
C LEU A 32 -4.29 4.93 -5.39
N LYS A 33 -4.67 6.11 -4.89
CA LYS A 33 -5.78 6.91 -5.42
C LYS A 33 -5.50 7.44 -6.82
N ALA A 34 -4.25 7.85 -7.09
CA ALA A 34 -3.83 8.24 -8.44
C ALA A 34 -3.94 7.06 -9.42
N LEU A 35 -3.48 5.88 -9.01
CA LEU A 35 -3.52 4.68 -9.85
C LEU A 35 -4.95 4.18 -10.09
N ARG A 36 -5.82 4.24 -9.08
CA ARG A 36 -7.25 3.91 -9.20
C ARG A 36 -8.01 4.81 -10.17
N ARG A 37 -7.51 6.00 -10.50
CA ARG A 37 -8.09 6.84 -11.56
C ARG A 37 -7.79 6.30 -12.96
N VAL A 38 -6.69 5.59 -13.13
CA VAL A 38 -6.24 5.03 -14.41
C VAL A 38 -6.73 3.60 -14.58
N ILE A 39 -6.65 2.80 -13.52
CA ILE A 39 -7.03 1.38 -13.51
C ILE A 39 -8.17 1.20 -12.50
N PRO A 40 -9.44 1.30 -12.93
CA PRO A 40 -10.56 1.09 -12.04
C PRO A 40 -10.59 -0.35 -11.53
N PRO A 41 -11.07 -0.59 -10.29
CA PRO A 41 -11.17 -1.93 -9.74
C PRO A 41 -12.11 -2.79 -10.61
N LEU A 42 -11.62 -3.93 -11.09
CA LEU A 42 -12.43 -4.85 -11.88
C LEU A 42 -13.41 -5.57 -10.97
N ARG A 43 -14.69 -5.39 -11.25
CA ARG A 43 -15.78 -6.11 -10.60
C ARG A 43 -16.22 -7.24 -11.51
N ILE A 44 -16.11 -8.48 -11.03
CA ILE A 44 -16.55 -9.68 -11.75
C ILE A 44 -17.66 -10.31 -10.92
N GLY A 45 -18.91 -10.15 -11.37
CA GLY A 45 -20.09 -10.62 -10.65
C GLY A 45 -20.23 -9.97 -9.26
N SER A 46 -20.15 -10.77 -8.20
CA SER A 46 -20.24 -10.32 -6.80
C SER A 46 -18.88 -10.00 -6.17
N VAL A 47 -17.76 -10.25 -6.87
CA VAL A 47 -16.40 -10.08 -6.32
C VAL A 47 -15.69 -8.92 -7.00
N SER A 48 -15.11 -8.02 -6.19
CA SER A 48 -14.22 -6.95 -6.68
C SER A 48 -12.77 -7.32 -6.46
N ILE A 49 -11.96 -7.27 -7.53
CA ILE A 49 -10.52 -7.48 -7.46
C ILE A 49 -9.83 -6.11 -7.57
N ASP A 50 -9.07 -5.74 -6.54
CA ASP A 50 -8.30 -4.49 -6.54
C ASP A 50 -6.96 -4.71 -7.26
N LEU A 51 -6.99 -4.53 -8.58
CA LEU A 51 -5.78 -4.57 -9.41
C LEU A 51 -4.85 -3.39 -9.17
N ALA A 52 -5.36 -2.25 -8.68
CA ALA A 52 -4.54 -1.08 -8.44
C ALA A 52 -3.52 -1.36 -7.33
N ALA A 53 -3.92 -2.07 -6.27
CA ALA A 53 -2.98 -2.50 -5.22
C ALA A 53 -1.85 -3.40 -5.76
N LEU A 54 -2.18 -4.35 -6.63
CA LEU A 54 -1.21 -5.25 -7.26
C LEU A 54 -0.25 -4.48 -8.18
N VAL A 55 -0.78 -3.60 -9.02
CA VAL A 55 0.03 -2.80 -9.94
C VAL A 55 0.92 -1.82 -9.18
N LEU A 56 0.44 -1.22 -8.09
CA LEU A 56 1.26 -0.37 -7.22
C LEU A 56 2.44 -1.15 -6.64
N LEU A 57 2.22 -2.40 -6.21
CA LEU A 57 3.29 -3.27 -5.73
C LEU A 57 4.35 -3.54 -6.81
N VAL A 58 3.93 -3.88 -8.03
CA VAL A 58 4.85 -4.09 -9.16
C VAL A 58 5.63 -2.82 -9.49
N MET A 59 4.95 -1.67 -9.52
CA MET A 59 5.59 -0.37 -9.75
C MET A 59 6.65 -0.07 -8.69
N LEU A 60 6.37 -0.40 -7.42
CA LEU A 60 7.31 -0.20 -6.33
C LEU A 60 8.56 -1.10 -6.48
N PHE A 61 8.40 -2.35 -6.90
CA PHE A 61 9.55 -3.23 -7.19
C PHE A 61 10.44 -2.66 -8.30
N VAL A 62 9.85 -2.16 -9.38
CA VAL A 62 10.61 -1.52 -10.46
C VAL A 62 11.33 -0.28 -9.95
N LEU A 63 10.64 0.57 -9.18
CA LEU A 63 11.24 1.77 -8.59
C LEU A 63 12.43 1.42 -7.68
N PHE A 64 12.31 0.42 -6.82
CA PHE A 64 13.40 -0.04 -5.97
C PHE A 64 14.59 -0.55 -6.79
N ALA A 65 14.34 -1.30 -7.86
CA ALA A 65 15.39 -1.78 -8.74
C ALA A 65 16.13 -0.62 -9.44
N VAL A 66 15.39 0.37 -9.94
CA VAL A 66 15.95 1.55 -10.61
C VAL A 66 16.76 2.40 -9.63
N VAL A 67 16.21 2.70 -8.45
CA VAL A 67 16.90 3.48 -7.41
C VAL A 67 18.15 2.75 -6.94
N GLY A 68 18.06 1.44 -6.71
CA GLY A 68 19.20 0.59 -6.34
C GLY A 68 20.29 0.60 -7.42
N SER A 69 19.92 0.48 -8.69
CA SER A 69 20.87 0.57 -9.81
C SER A 69 21.53 1.94 -9.91
N LEU A 70 20.78 3.02 -9.65
CA LEU A 70 21.30 4.38 -9.71
C LEU A 70 22.33 4.64 -8.58
N ILE A 71 21.99 4.20 -7.37
CA ILE A 71 22.87 4.30 -6.20
C ILE A 71 24.14 3.44 -6.40
N ALA A 72 23.99 2.22 -6.92
CA ALA A 72 25.13 1.36 -7.24
C ALA A 72 26.06 2.01 -8.26
N GLY A 73 25.51 2.65 -9.30
CA GLY A 73 26.30 3.38 -10.31
C GLY A 73 27.03 4.62 -9.74
N LEU A 74 26.41 5.33 -8.80
CA LEU A 74 27.04 6.44 -8.08
C LEU A 74 28.16 5.98 -7.13
N SER A 75 28.04 4.78 -6.55
CA SER A 75 29.09 4.19 -5.69
C SER A 75 30.30 3.67 -6.48
N SER A 76 30.15 3.49 -7.78
CA SER A 76 31.20 2.97 -8.67
C SER A 76 31.99 4.06 -9.42
N ALA A 77 31.68 5.34 -9.19
CA ALA A 77 32.34 6.51 -9.76
C ALA A 77 33.20 7.22 -8.70
#